data_AF-A0A927PFA4-F1
#
_entry.id   AF-A0A927PFA4-F1
#
_cell.length_a   1.000
_cell.length_b   1.000
_cell.length_c   1.000
_cell.angle_alpha   90.00
_cell.angle_beta   90.00
_cell.angle_gamma   90.00
#
_symmetry.space_group_name_H-M   'P 1'
#
loop_
_entity.id
_entity.type
_entity.pdbx_description
1 polymer ?
#
loop_
_entity_poly.entity_id
_entity_poly.type
_entity_poly.pdbx_seq_one_letter_code
_entity_poly.pdbx_strand_id
1 'polypeptide(L)'
;TTQLLELGVPTVVALNKSDVNKAKETVIDTALLSEKLGCPVVETISTQNSHNGLENLMKAAVELIGKEQTAPYRQENVDLTDKKAVEEADRKRFAFVNGIVSQVEKRKVLTREKNYQDKIDNVLTNKWLGIPIFAVVMFLVFDISQSTFGPWLADTLVGWIEIFQGWVGGLMENAHPLLYALIVDGIIGGVGAVVGFLPLVMVMYFLIALLEDCGYMARVSVVLDPIFKKVGLSGKSVIPFVIGTGCAIPGIMACRTIRNERERRATAMLAPFMPCGAKLPVIALFAGVFFGDASWVGTLMYFAGIVLIFVGALLVNKIAGHKNRKSFFIIELPEYKAPSLKRAFMSMCSRGWAYIVKAGTIILLCNTAVQIMQSFNWQFRLIEEGMEQTSILASIATPFAWLLIPLGFGVWQMAAAAITGFIAKENVVGTLAVCYGVTNFIDTEELALVGGSAEVAGIFALTKAAALACLMFNLFTPPCFAAIGAMNSEMKDRKWLWGGIGLQMATGYTIAFLVYQVGTLLTEGKFGTGFIPGLVAVACIAAIVVYLCKKADGHVKTAHKAGA
;
A
#
# COMPACT_ATOMS: atom_id res chain seq x y z
N THR A 1 -24.82 11.95 19.07
CA THR A 1 -25.28 13.11 19.85
C THR A 1 -25.62 12.74 21.28
N THR A 2 -26.49 11.76 21.55
CA THR A 2 -26.85 11.35 22.93
C THR A 2 -25.66 11.09 23.86
N GLN A 3 -24.65 10.36 23.41
CA GLN A 3 -23.39 10.14 24.15
C GLN A 3 -22.62 11.43 24.49
N LEU A 4 -22.69 12.46 23.64
CA LEU A 4 -22.01 13.74 23.89
C LEU A 4 -22.76 14.56 24.93
N LEU A 5 -24.10 14.54 24.89
CA LEU A 5 -24.95 15.23 25.87
C LEU A 5 -24.77 14.68 27.29
N GLU A 6 -24.42 13.39 27.42
CA GLU A 6 -24.12 12.75 28.71
C GLU A 6 -22.88 13.34 29.42
N LEU A 7 -21.98 13.99 28.69
CA LEU A 7 -20.80 14.66 29.27
C LEU A 7 -21.17 15.93 30.06
N GLY A 8 -22.43 16.40 29.98
CA GLY A 8 -22.90 17.60 30.66
C GLY A 8 -22.39 18.92 30.06
N VAL A 9 -21.67 18.85 28.94
CA VAL A 9 -21.11 20.02 28.25
C VAL A 9 -22.18 20.67 27.36
N PRO A 10 -22.36 22.01 27.43
CA PRO A 10 -23.25 22.74 26.51
C PRO A 10 -22.94 22.42 25.06
N THR A 11 -23.97 21.98 24.33
CA THR A 11 -23.82 21.45 22.98
C THR A 11 -24.75 22.19 22.03
N VAL A 12 -24.29 22.47 20.81
CA VAL A 12 -25.13 22.89 19.68
C VAL A 12 -24.99 21.86 18.57
N VAL A 13 -26.12 21.45 17.98
CA VAL A 13 -26.14 20.52 16.87
C VAL A 13 -26.16 21.29 15.56
N ALA A 14 -25.07 21.21 14.80
CA ALA A 14 -25.04 21.64 13.40
C ALA A 14 -25.65 20.52 12.53
N LEU A 15 -26.91 20.69 12.11
CA LEU A 15 -27.58 19.77 11.19
C LEU A 15 -27.16 20.08 9.75
N ASN A 16 -26.01 19.55 9.37
CA ASN A 16 -25.39 19.82 8.07
C ASN A 16 -26.04 19.03 6.91
N LYS A 17 -25.84 19.50 5.68
CA LYS A 17 -26.41 18.97 4.43
C LYS A 17 -27.94 19.08 4.36
N SER A 18 -28.50 20.17 4.90
CA SER A 18 -29.94 20.42 4.84
C SER A 18 -30.46 20.60 3.41
N ASP A 19 -29.61 21.04 2.47
CA ASP A 19 -29.85 21.04 1.03
C ASP A 19 -30.11 19.64 0.46
N VAL A 20 -29.30 18.65 0.86
CA VAL A 20 -29.46 17.25 0.43
C VAL A 20 -30.74 16.64 1.01
N ASN A 21 -31.09 16.96 2.25
CA ASN A 21 -32.33 16.49 2.86
C ASN A 21 -33.55 17.04 2.12
N LYS A 22 -33.55 18.34 1.78
CA LYS A 22 -34.58 18.97 0.96
C LYS A 22 -34.69 18.34 -0.42
N ALA A 23 -33.55 18.08 -1.08
CA ALA A 23 -33.50 17.42 -2.39
C ALA A 23 -34.05 15.98 -2.37
N LYS A 24 -33.99 15.29 -1.22
CA LYS A 24 -34.55 13.94 -1.02
C LYS A 24 -35.97 13.94 -0.47
N GLU A 25 -36.58 15.11 -0.33
CA GLU A 25 -37.90 15.26 0.28
C GLU A 25 -37.96 14.68 1.71
N THR A 26 -36.84 14.73 2.44
CA THR A 26 -36.75 14.40 3.87
C THR A 26 -36.95 15.67 4.67
N VAL A 27 -38.03 15.73 5.44
CA VAL A 27 -38.35 16.86 6.31
C VAL A 27 -37.98 16.47 7.75
N ILE A 28 -37.07 17.24 8.34
CA ILE A 28 -36.68 17.11 9.74
C ILE A 28 -37.23 18.32 10.49
N ASP A 29 -38.07 18.08 11.49
CA ASP A 29 -38.56 19.13 12.38
C ASP A 29 -37.44 19.52 13.37
N THR A 30 -36.73 20.60 13.04
CA THR A 30 -35.59 21.08 13.83
C THR A 30 -36.01 21.64 15.18
N ALA A 31 -37.20 22.22 15.30
CA ALA A 31 -37.73 22.73 16.55
C ALA A 31 -38.03 21.59 17.52
N LEU A 32 -38.77 20.58 17.05
CA LEU A 32 -39.08 19.39 17.85
C LEU A 32 -37.81 18.59 18.18
N LEU A 33 -36.84 18.51 17.26
CA LEU A 33 -35.55 17.86 17.52
C LEU A 33 -34.74 18.62 18.59
N SER A 34 -34.75 19.95 18.54
CA SER A 34 -34.11 20.79 19.55
C SER A 34 -34.74 20.59 20.94
N GLU A 35 -36.07 20.47 21.00
CA GLU A 35 -36.80 20.19 22.24
C GLU A 35 -36.44 18.81 22.81
N LYS A 36 -36.49 17.75 21.98
CA LYS A 36 -36.21 16.37 22.42
C LYS A 36 -34.77 16.12 22.83
N LEU A 37 -33.82 16.81 22.19
CA LEU A 37 -32.40 16.72 22.55
C LEU A 37 -32.02 17.64 23.73
N GLY A 38 -32.86 18.63 24.03
CA GLY A 38 -32.58 19.65 25.03
C GLY A 38 -31.44 20.58 24.65
N CYS A 39 -31.10 20.69 23.36
CA CYS A 39 -30.02 21.54 22.87
C CYS A 39 -30.39 22.18 21.52
N PRO A 40 -29.91 23.40 21.20
CA PRO A 40 -30.18 24.06 19.93
C PRO A 40 -29.71 23.23 18.72
N VAL A 41 -30.59 23.13 17.73
CA VAL A 41 -30.33 22.48 16.44
C VAL A 41 -30.42 23.51 15.34
N VAL A 42 -29.33 23.72 14.59
CA VAL A 42 -29.25 24.72 13.53
C VAL A 42 -28.94 24.04 12.20
N GLU A 43 -29.77 24.29 11.18
CA GLU A 43 -29.51 23.80 9.81
C GLU A 43 -28.29 24.50 9.20
N THR A 44 -27.41 23.74 8.56
CA THR A 44 -26.21 24.27 7.91
C THR A 44 -25.96 23.66 6.52
N ILE A 45 -25.36 24.44 5.62
CA ILE A 45 -24.98 24.01 4.26
C ILE A 45 -23.52 24.39 3.99
N SER A 46 -22.58 23.48 4.25
CA SER A 46 -21.14 23.79 4.13
C SER A 46 -20.64 24.11 2.72
N THR A 47 -21.41 23.82 1.67
CA THR A 47 -21.03 24.06 0.27
C THR A 47 -21.38 25.46 -0.23
N GLN A 48 -22.16 26.24 0.54
CA GLN A 48 -22.56 27.59 0.17
C GLN A 48 -21.70 28.64 0.88
N ASN A 49 -21.28 29.66 0.12
CA ASN A 49 -20.47 30.76 0.63
C ASN A 49 -21.28 31.81 1.42
N SER A 50 -22.60 31.92 1.19
CA SER A 50 -23.51 32.84 1.87
C SER A 50 -24.79 32.12 2.29
N HIS A 51 -25.47 32.61 3.36
CA HIS A 51 -26.69 32.03 3.93
C HIS A 51 -26.60 30.55 4.35
N ASN A 52 -25.40 30.09 4.72
CA ASN A 52 -25.10 28.70 5.05
C ASN A 52 -25.44 28.28 6.50
N GLY A 53 -26.06 29.16 7.29
CA GLY A 53 -26.47 28.90 8.67
C GLY A 53 -25.36 29.02 9.73
N LEU A 54 -24.11 29.30 9.35
CA LEU A 54 -22.98 29.40 10.29
C LEU A 54 -23.13 30.55 11.29
N GLU A 55 -23.63 31.71 10.87
CA GLU A 55 -23.82 32.84 11.79
C GLU A 55 -24.80 32.50 12.92
N ASN A 56 -25.90 31.83 12.58
CA ASN A 56 -26.90 31.40 13.56
C ASN A 56 -26.35 30.31 14.49
N LEU A 57 -25.55 29.39 13.94
CA LEU A 57 -24.87 28.36 14.73
C LEU A 57 -23.90 28.99 15.74
N MET A 58 -23.09 29.96 15.31
CA MET A 58 -22.15 30.66 16.15
C MET A 58 -22.85 31.47 17.25
N LYS A 59 -23.94 32.17 16.92
CA LYS A 59 -24.77 32.87 17.91
C LYS A 59 -25.32 31.92 18.97
N ALA A 60 -25.93 30.80 18.55
CA ALA A 60 -26.45 29.79 19.47
C ALA A 60 -25.35 29.20 20.38
N ALA A 61 -24.15 28.99 19.85
CA ALA A 61 -23.02 28.48 20.63
C ALA A 61 -22.53 29.49 21.68
N VAL A 62 -22.48 30.79 21.33
CA VAL A 62 -22.11 31.86 22.27
C VAL A 62 -23.14 32.00 23.39
N GLU A 63 -24.43 31.88 23.08
CA GLU A 63 -25.53 31.95 24.06
C GLU A 63 -25.57 30.78 25.06
N LEU A 64 -24.85 29.71 24.79
CA LEU A 64 -24.76 28.52 25.63
C LEU A 64 -23.56 28.52 26.58
N ILE A 65 -22.68 29.51 26.47
CA ILE A 65 -21.53 29.64 27.37
C ILE A 65 -22.03 29.82 28.81
N GLY A 66 -21.55 28.96 29.71
CA GLY A 66 -21.90 28.99 31.14
C GLY A 66 -23.25 28.36 31.51
N LYS A 67 -23.98 27.80 30.54
CA LYS A 67 -25.18 26.98 30.83
C LYS A 67 -24.79 25.54 31.18
N GLU A 68 -25.71 24.80 31.79
CA GLU A 68 -25.56 23.36 32.00
C GLU A 68 -26.45 22.58 31.02
N GLN A 69 -25.92 21.49 30.47
CA GLN A 69 -26.67 20.61 29.58
C GLN A 69 -27.19 19.39 30.33
N THR A 70 -28.50 19.18 30.32
CA THR A 70 -29.10 17.94 30.81
C THR A 70 -29.24 16.95 29.66
N ALA A 71 -28.79 15.72 29.89
CA ALA A 71 -28.85 14.66 28.88
C ALA A 71 -30.25 14.04 28.85
N PRO A 72 -30.89 13.92 27.68
CA PRO A 72 -32.22 13.32 27.55
C PRO A 72 -32.21 11.78 27.78
N TYR A 73 -31.02 11.18 27.79
CA TYR A 73 -30.78 9.78 28.12
C TYR A 73 -29.45 9.68 28.85
N ARG A 74 -29.39 8.91 29.94
CA ARG A 74 -28.15 8.52 30.62
C ARG A 74 -28.03 7.01 30.61
N GLN A 75 -26.90 6.51 30.13
CA GLN A 75 -26.58 5.09 30.23
C GLN A 75 -26.17 4.77 31.67
N GLU A 76 -26.77 3.73 32.25
CA GLU A 76 -26.38 3.22 33.58
C GLU A 76 -24.98 2.60 33.57
N ASN A 77 -24.42 2.29 34.74
CA ASN A 77 -23.12 1.61 34.85
C ASN A 77 -23.19 0.22 34.20
N VAL A 78 -22.56 0.08 33.04
CA VAL A 78 -22.46 -1.18 32.30
C VAL A 78 -21.11 -1.82 32.57
N ASP A 79 -21.10 -3.12 32.85
CA ASP A 79 -19.86 -3.92 32.85
C ASP A 79 -19.29 -4.00 31.44
N LEU A 80 -18.17 -3.31 31.22
CA LEU A 80 -17.48 -3.24 29.93
C LEU A 80 -16.73 -4.54 29.58
N THR A 81 -16.65 -5.49 30.51
CA THR A 81 -15.97 -6.79 30.30
C THR A 81 -16.92 -7.87 29.77
N ASP A 82 -18.23 -7.73 29.97
CA ASP A 82 -19.25 -8.63 29.42
C ASP A 82 -19.83 -8.12 28.10
N LYS A 83 -19.63 -8.91 27.04
CA LYS A 83 -20.15 -8.63 25.69
C LYS A 83 -21.68 -8.49 25.67
N LYS A 84 -22.40 -9.31 26.43
CA LYS A 84 -23.88 -9.29 26.39
C LYS A 84 -24.43 -8.03 27.02
N ALA A 85 -23.86 -7.61 28.16
CA ALA A 85 -24.23 -6.39 28.86
C ALA A 85 -24.05 -5.14 27.96
N VAL A 86 -22.93 -5.06 27.23
CA VAL A 86 -22.67 -3.95 26.29
C VAL A 86 -23.66 -3.96 25.12
N GLU A 87 -23.90 -5.12 24.49
CA GLU A 87 -24.85 -5.24 23.37
C GLU A 87 -26.27 -4.85 23.77
N GLU A 88 -26.70 -5.19 24.99
CA GLU A 88 -28.04 -4.86 25.48
C GLU A 88 -28.19 -3.37 25.81
N ALA A 89 -27.17 -2.76 26.41
CA ALA A 89 -27.18 -1.33 26.70
C ALA A 89 -27.17 -0.47 25.42
N ASP A 90 -26.41 -0.89 24.40
CA ASP A 90 -26.44 -0.25 23.08
C ASP A 90 -27.83 -0.38 22.44
N ARG A 91 -28.48 -1.56 22.50
CA ARG A 91 -29.85 -1.74 22.00
C ARG A 91 -30.85 -0.80 22.66
N LYS A 92 -30.79 -0.62 23.98
CA LYS A 92 -31.65 0.31 24.72
C LYS A 92 -31.45 1.76 24.24
N ARG A 93 -30.20 2.18 24.06
CA ARG A 93 -29.90 3.52 23.51
C ARG A 93 -30.42 3.67 22.08
N PHE A 94 -30.22 2.68 21.21
CA PHE A 94 -30.73 2.73 19.84
C PHE A 94 -32.25 2.77 19.80
N ALA A 95 -32.95 2.05 20.68
CA ALA A 95 -34.40 2.11 20.78
C ALA A 95 -34.89 3.51 21.16
N PHE A 96 -34.23 4.16 22.13
CA PHE A 96 -34.51 5.54 22.51
C PHE A 96 -34.30 6.52 21.34
N VAL A 97 -33.16 6.42 20.66
CA VAL A 97 -32.84 7.28 19.50
C VAL A 97 -33.86 7.08 18.38
N ASN A 98 -34.21 5.83 18.05
CA ASN A 98 -35.20 5.53 17.01
C ASN A 98 -36.58 6.11 17.36
N GLY A 99 -36.96 6.12 18.64
CA GLY A 99 -38.20 6.74 19.12
C GLY A 99 -38.23 8.26 18.90
N ILE A 100 -37.11 8.96 19.11
CA ILE A 100 -37.00 10.40 18.79
C ILE A 100 -37.07 10.60 17.28
N VAL A 101 -36.26 9.87 16.51
CA VAL A 101 -36.18 10.01 15.04
C VAL A 101 -37.54 9.82 14.38
N SER A 102 -38.33 8.83 14.80
CA SER A 102 -39.68 8.61 14.25
C SER A 102 -40.66 9.77 14.50
N GLN A 103 -40.41 10.60 15.50
CA GLN A 103 -41.27 11.75 15.83
C GLN A 103 -40.86 13.00 15.06
N VAL A 104 -39.56 13.22 14.90
CA VAL A 104 -39.01 14.45 14.28
C VAL A 104 -38.85 14.35 12.77
N GLU A 105 -38.80 13.14 12.22
CA GLU A 105 -38.49 12.92 10.81
C GLU A 105 -39.70 12.43 10.02
N LYS A 106 -40.05 13.17 8.98
CA LYS A 106 -40.99 12.73 7.95
C LYS A 106 -40.22 12.48 6.65
N ARG A 107 -40.09 11.20 6.29
CA ARG A 107 -39.50 10.77 5.02
C ARG A 107 -40.60 10.45 4.02
N LYS A 108 -40.52 11.02 2.81
CA LYS A 108 -41.37 10.60 1.70
C LYS A 108 -40.93 9.25 1.11
N VAL A 109 -39.62 8.99 1.12
CA VAL A 109 -39.03 7.68 0.77
C VAL A 109 -38.73 6.91 2.06
N LEU A 110 -39.56 5.92 2.36
CA LEU A 110 -39.29 4.98 3.46
C LEU A 110 -38.08 4.11 3.06
N THR A 111 -37.11 3.92 3.95
CA THR A 111 -35.93 3.02 3.76
C THR A 111 -36.31 1.56 3.44
N ARG A 112 -37.61 1.23 3.51
CA ARG A 112 -38.20 -0.06 3.13
C ARG A 112 -38.43 -0.19 1.61
N GLU A 113 -38.51 0.91 0.86
CA GLU A 113 -38.60 0.87 -0.59
C GLU A 113 -37.20 0.75 -1.19
N LYS A 114 -36.92 -0.41 -1.81
CA LYS A 114 -35.63 -0.68 -2.45
C LYS A 114 -35.38 0.33 -3.57
N ASN A 115 -34.45 1.26 -3.33
CA ASN A 115 -33.99 2.18 -4.35
C ASN A 115 -33.18 1.45 -5.43
N TYR A 116 -32.97 2.10 -6.58
CA TYR A 116 -32.06 1.58 -7.62
C TYR A 116 -30.65 1.30 -7.05
N GLN A 117 -30.21 2.13 -6.10
CA GLN A 117 -28.96 1.93 -5.35
C GLN A 117 -28.95 0.62 -4.56
N ASP A 118 -30.06 0.24 -3.91
CA ASP A 118 -30.17 -1.01 -3.15
C ASP A 118 -30.11 -2.25 -4.05
N LYS A 119 -30.57 -2.14 -5.31
CA LYS A 119 -30.42 -3.23 -6.29
C LYS A 119 -28.95 -3.44 -6.66
N ILE A 120 -28.22 -2.36 -6.90
CA ILE A 120 -26.78 -2.41 -7.18
C ILE A 120 -26.02 -2.95 -5.96
N ASP A 121 -26.32 -2.45 -4.76
CA ASP A 121 -25.68 -2.92 -3.53
C ASP A 121 -25.96 -4.41 -3.29
N ASN A 122 -27.15 -4.94 -3.60
CA ASN A 122 -27.43 -6.38 -3.48
C ASN A 122 -26.50 -7.25 -4.36
N VAL A 123 -26.03 -6.72 -5.50
CA VAL A 123 -25.10 -7.43 -6.38
C VAL A 123 -23.66 -7.19 -5.92
N LEU A 124 -23.27 -5.93 -5.72
CA LEU A 124 -21.89 -5.54 -5.41
C LEU A 124 -21.46 -5.92 -4.00
N THR A 125 -22.39 -5.97 -3.04
CA THR A 125 -22.11 -6.38 -1.65
C THR A 125 -22.36 -7.87 -1.40
N ASN A 126 -22.76 -8.62 -2.42
CA ASN A 126 -22.97 -10.05 -2.30
C ASN A 126 -21.67 -10.77 -1.93
N LYS A 127 -21.70 -11.66 -0.94
CA LYS A 127 -20.53 -12.41 -0.48
C LYS A 127 -19.83 -13.25 -1.57
N TRP A 128 -20.57 -13.69 -2.60
CA TRP A 128 -20.05 -14.50 -3.69
C TRP A 128 -19.81 -13.71 -4.96
N LEU A 129 -20.71 -12.79 -5.35
CA LEU A 129 -20.56 -11.99 -6.57
C LEU A 129 -19.68 -10.74 -6.38
N GLY A 130 -19.60 -10.20 -5.16
CA GLY A 130 -18.83 -8.99 -4.88
C GLY A 130 -17.33 -9.16 -5.09
N ILE A 131 -16.75 -10.32 -4.76
CA ILE A 131 -15.32 -10.59 -4.93
C ILE A 131 -14.93 -10.72 -6.42
N PRO A 132 -15.64 -11.51 -7.25
CA PRO A 132 -15.39 -11.56 -8.69
C PRO A 132 -15.58 -10.21 -9.38
N ILE A 133 -16.66 -9.47 -9.06
CA ILE A 133 -16.88 -8.14 -9.64
C ILE A 133 -15.75 -7.20 -9.26
N PHE A 134 -15.31 -7.26 -8.00
CA PHE A 134 -14.14 -6.53 -7.55
C PHE A 134 -12.87 -6.88 -8.33
N ALA A 135 -12.60 -8.17 -8.55
CA ALA A 135 -11.46 -8.61 -9.33
C ALA A 135 -11.52 -8.09 -10.78
N VAL A 136 -12.69 -8.13 -11.43
CA VAL A 136 -12.88 -7.61 -12.80
C VAL A 136 -12.68 -6.10 -12.86
N VAL A 137 -13.27 -5.34 -11.93
CA VAL A 137 -13.10 -3.89 -11.89
C VAL A 137 -11.63 -3.52 -11.67
N MET A 138 -10.94 -4.20 -10.76
CA MET A 138 -9.52 -3.96 -10.55
C MET A 138 -8.67 -4.38 -11.74
N PHE A 139 -8.98 -5.50 -12.38
CA PHE A 139 -8.34 -5.91 -13.63
C PHE A 139 -8.42 -4.81 -14.68
N LEU A 140 -9.60 -4.23 -14.92
CA LEU A 140 -9.77 -3.11 -15.85
C LEU A 140 -8.96 -1.87 -15.44
N VAL A 141 -8.89 -1.56 -14.15
CA VAL A 141 -8.04 -0.45 -13.67
C VAL A 141 -6.57 -0.71 -13.96
N PHE A 142 -6.07 -1.92 -13.70
CA PHE A 142 -4.68 -2.30 -13.99
C PHE A 142 -4.40 -2.34 -15.49
N ASP A 143 -5.29 -2.92 -16.27
CA ASP A 143 -5.16 -3.02 -17.73
C ASP A 143 -5.05 -1.63 -18.37
N ILE A 144 -5.99 -0.72 -18.05
CA ILE A 144 -5.98 0.66 -18.55
C ILE A 144 -4.71 1.40 -18.12
N SER A 145 -4.29 1.25 -16.86
CA SER A 145 -3.19 2.07 -16.31
C SER A 145 -1.79 1.49 -16.53
N GLN A 146 -1.64 0.19 -16.77
CA GLN A 146 -0.34 -0.48 -16.86
C GLN A 146 -0.11 -1.17 -18.21
N SER A 147 -1.16 -1.51 -18.97
CA SER A 147 -1.02 -2.24 -20.24
C SER A 147 -1.39 -1.42 -21.47
N THR A 148 -2.30 -0.46 -21.35
CA THR A 148 -2.78 0.33 -22.50
C THR A 148 -2.46 1.82 -22.39
N PHE A 149 -3.23 2.58 -21.60
CA PHE A 149 -3.16 4.05 -21.64
C PHE A 149 -1.96 4.62 -20.87
N GLY A 150 -1.54 3.96 -19.78
CA GLY A 150 -0.38 4.38 -19.00
C GLY A 150 0.94 4.31 -19.76
N PRO A 151 1.33 3.14 -20.32
CA PRO A 151 2.52 2.99 -21.15
C PRO A 151 2.53 3.95 -22.33
N TRP A 152 1.43 4.04 -23.08
CA TRP A 152 1.33 4.96 -24.22
C TRP A 152 1.70 6.43 -23.87
N LEU A 153 1.27 6.91 -22.70
CA LEU A 153 1.68 8.23 -22.20
C LEU A 153 3.15 8.28 -21.76
N ALA A 154 3.64 7.24 -21.10
CA ALA A 154 5.02 7.15 -20.65
C ALA A 154 6.00 7.11 -21.81
N ASP A 155 5.78 6.26 -22.81
CA ASP A 155 6.67 6.06 -23.95
C ASP A 155 6.78 7.36 -24.77
N THR A 156 5.67 8.09 -24.90
CA THR A 156 5.67 9.42 -25.53
C THR A 156 6.59 10.40 -24.80
N LEU A 157 6.53 10.44 -23.46
CA LEU A 157 7.35 11.35 -22.66
C LEU A 157 8.81 10.89 -22.57
N VAL A 158 9.06 9.59 -22.46
CA VAL A 158 10.41 9.01 -22.43
C VAL A 158 11.09 9.23 -23.77
N GLY A 159 10.40 8.99 -24.89
CA GLY A 159 10.95 9.27 -26.22
C GLY A 159 11.38 10.72 -26.41
N TRP A 160 10.65 11.69 -25.82
CA TRP A 160 11.11 13.09 -25.83
C TRP A 160 12.39 13.31 -25.01
N ILE A 161 12.54 12.60 -23.89
CA ILE A 161 13.74 12.67 -23.05
C ILE A 161 14.90 11.97 -23.74
N GLU A 162 14.70 10.86 -24.43
CA GLU A 162 15.74 10.16 -25.18
C GLU A 162 16.26 10.99 -26.35
N ILE A 163 15.37 11.66 -27.09
CA ILE A 163 15.78 12.63 -28.12
C ILE A 163 16.64 13.73 -27.51
N PHE A 164 16.25 14.25 -26.34
CA PHE A 164 17.02 15.24 -25.61
C PHE A 164 18.36 14.68 -25.12
N GLN A 165 18.39 13.44 -24.63
CA GLN A 165 19.60 12.75 -24.18
C GLN A 165 20.59 12.57 -25.33
N GLY A 166 20.12 12.15 -26.50
CA GLY A 166 20.96 12.03 -27.70
C GLY A 166 21.53 13.38 -28.15
N TRP A 167 20.72 14.45 -28.09
CA TRP A 167 21.18 15.80 -28.41
C TRP A 167 22.28 16.29 -27.44
N VAL A 168 22.10 16.09 -26.13
CA VAL A 168 23.14 16.43 -25.13
C VAL A 168 24.36 15.54 -25.29
N GLY A 169 24.17 14.25 -25.58
CA GLY A 169 25.23 13.29 -25.85
C GLY A 169 26.13 13.73 -27.01
N GLY A 170 25.54 14.16 -28.12
CA GLY A 170 26.28 14.69 -29.28
C GLY A 170 27.09 15.96 -28.96
N LEU A 171 26.58 16.83 -28.09
CA LEU A 171 27.33 18.01 -27.62
C LEU A 171 28.50 17.65 -26.69
N MET A 172 28.48 16.46 -26.09
CA MET A 172 29.43 16.00 -25.08
C MET A 172 30.37 14.88 -25.57
N GLU A 173 30.38 14.54 -26.86
CA GLU A 173 31.25 13.47 -27.41
C GLU A 173 32.74 13.69 -27.11
N ASN A 174 33.19 14.95 -27.02
CA ASN A 174 34.58 15.30 -26.71
C ASN A 174 34.83 15.59 -25.22
N ALA A 175 33.82 15.42 -24.36
CA ALA A 175 33.95 15.66 -22.93
C ALA A 175 34.65 14.48 -22.22
N HIS A 176 35.15 14.72 -21.01
CA HIS A 176 35.71 13.65 -20.20
C HIS A 176 34.66 12.55 -19.95
N PRO A 177 34.99 11.25 -20.01
CA PRO A 177 34.03 10.15 -19.85
C PRO A 177 33.20 10.22 -18.55
N LEU A 178 33.79 10.72 -17.46
CA LEU A 178 33.09 11.02 -16.20
C LEU A 178 31.93 12.02 -16.37
N LEU A 179 32.12 13.08 -17.16
CA LEU A 179 31.09 14.08 -17.40
C LEU A 179 29.96 13.50 -18.24
N TYR A 180 30.30 12.70 -19.27
CA TYR A 180 29.32 12.03 -20.10
C TYR A 180 28.45 11.07 -19.27
N ALA A 181 29.09 10.12 -18.56
CA ALA A 181 28.39 9.14 -17.73
C ALA A 181 27.55 9.78 -16.61
N LEU A 182 27.99 10.91 -16.06
CA LEU A 182 27.26 11.62 -15.01
C LEU A 182 26.04 12.36 -15.57
N ILE A 183 26.22 13.16 -16.62
CA ILE A 183 25.19 14.08 -17.11
C ILE A 183 24.21 13.35 -18.03
N VAL A 184 24.71 12.62 -19.01
CA VAL A 184 23.90 11.96 -20.04
C VAL A 184 23.24 10.72 -19.45
N ASP A 185 24.02 9.77 -18.94
CA ASP A 185 23.46 8.49 -18.49
C ASP A 185 22.90 8.59 -17.05
N GLY A 186 23.61 9.27 -16.16
CA GLY A 186 23.22 9.39 -14.74
C GLY A 186 22.02 10.31 -14.53
N ILE A 187 22.17 11.60 -14.87
CA ILE A 187 21.15 12.62 -14.60
C ILE A 187 20.01 12.56 -15.63
N ILE A 188 20.29 12.68 -16.93
CA ILE A 188 19.23 12.70 -17.94
C ILE A 188 18.53 11.33 -18.02
N GLY A 189 19.29 10.24 -18.06
CA GLY A 189 18.72 8.88 -17.95
C GLY A 189 17.94 8.67 -16.66
N GLY A 190 18.42 9.22 -15.53
CA GLY A 190 17.69 9.24 -14.26
C GLY A 190 16.35 9.99 -14.31
N VAL A 191 16.30 11.13 -15.00
CA VAL A 191 15.05 11.86 -15.25
C VAL A 191 14.13 11.04 -16.16
N GLY A 192 14.67 10.39 -17.19
CA GLY A 192 13.94 9.46 -18.06
C GLY A 192 13.21 8.37 -17.28
N ALA A 193 13.91 7.70 -16.36
CA ALA A 193 13.32 6.68 -15.50
C ALA A 193 12.18 7.22 -14.60
N VAL A 194 12.34 8.41 -14.03
CA VAL A 194 11.32 9.05 -13.19
C VAL A 194 10.07 9.42 -14.01
N VAL A 195 10.28 9.99 -15.20
CA VAL A 195 9.20 10.43 -16.09
C VAL A 195 8.50 9.24 -16.73
N GLY A 196 9.22 8.17 -17.06
CA GLY A 196 8.61 6.92 -17.57
C GLY A 196 7.61 6.33 -16.60
N PHE A 197 7.88 6.33 -15.29
CA PHE A 197 6.94 5.74 -14.32
C PHE A 197 5.77 6.69 -13.94
N LEU A 198 5.92 7.99 -14.14
CA LEU A 198 4.97 9.00 -13.66
C LEU A 198 3.56 8.85 -14.27
N PRO A 199 3.38 8.69 -15.60
CA PRO A 199 2.06 8.53 -16.20
C PRO A 199 1.31 7.30 -15.72
N LEU A 200 1.98 6.15 -15.58
CA LEU A 200 1.38 4.91 -15.11
C LEU A 200 0.73 5.12 -13.73
N VAL A 201 1.48 5.77 -12.82
CA VAL A 201 1.00 6.09 -11.47
C VAL A 201 -0.13 7.12 -11.51
N MET A 202 -0.04 8.14 -12.36
CA MET A 202 -1.08 9.18 -12.49
C MET A 202 -2.41 8.60 -13.00
N VAL A 203 -2.39 7.79 -14.06
CA VAL A 203 -3.59 7.13 -14.59
C VAL A 203 -4.21 6.21 -13.53
N MET A 204 -3.38 5.42 -12.84
CA MET A 204 -3.82 4.57 -11.73
C MET A 204 -4.55 5.38 -10.65
N TYR A 205 -3.97 6.51 -10.22
CA TYR A 205 -4.60 7.38 -9.22
C TYR A 205 -5.89 8.01 -9.70
N PHE A 206 -5.95 8.41 -10.96
CA PHE A 206 -7.15 8.97 -11.55
C PHE A 206 -8.30 7.95 -11.49
N LEU A 207 -8.06 6.71 -11.93
CA LEU A 207 -9.06 5.65 -11.91
C LEU A 207 -9.49 5.26 -10.49
N ILE A 208 -8.54 5.14 -9.56
CA ILE A 208 -8.86 4.87 -8.15
C ILE A 208 -9.67 6.02 -7.53
N ALA A 209 -9.34 7.28 -7.85
CA ALA A 209 -10.08 8.44 -7.36
C ALA A 209 -11.53 8.43 -7.89
N LEU A 210 -11.77 7.99 -9.12
CA LEU A 210 -13.13 7.80 -9.65
C LEU A 210 -13.89 6.71 -8.88
N LEU A 211 -13.24 5.59 -8.55
CA LEU A 211 -13.84 4.50 -7.77
C LEU A 211 -14.11 4.89 -6.31
N GLU A 212 -13.27 5.76 -5.74
CA GLU A 212 -13.46 6.32 -4.40
C GLU A 212 -14.63 7.32 -4.40
N ASP A 213 -14.69 8.23 -5.38
CA ASP A 213 -15.74 9.25 -5.52
C ASP A 213 -17.13 8.66 -5.81
N CYS A 214 -17.21 7.55 -6.55
CA CYS A 214 -18.49 6.88 -6.81
C CYS A 214 -19.01 6.04 -5.64
N GLY A 215 -18.19 5.88 -4.58
CA GLY A 215 -18.54 5.11 -3.39
C GLY A 215 -18.31 3.61 -3.50
N TYR A 216 -17.71 3.11 -4.60
CA TYR A 216 -17.46 1.69 -4.82
C TYR A 216 -16.51 1.10 -3.77
N MET A 217 -15.45 1.82 -3.41
CA MET A 217 -14.45 1.39 -2.42
C MET A 217 -15.05 1.08 -1.03
N ALA A 218 -16.14 1.76 -0.66
CA ALA A 218 -16.86 1.49 0.58
C ALA A 218 -17.56 0.12 0.56
N ARG A 219 -18.14 -0.28 -0.58
CA ARG A 219 -18.80 -1.59 -0.74
C ARG A 219 -17.79 -2.73 -0.74
N VAL A 220 -16.69 -2.55 -1.46
CA VAL A 220 -15.56 -3.49 -1.49
C VAL A 220 -15.06 -3.76 -0.07
N SER A 221 -14.92 -2.71 0.75
CA SER A 221 -14.52 -2.84 2.15
C SER A 221 -15.52 -3.68 2.97
N VAL A 222 -16.82 -3.57 2.71
CA VAL A 222 -17.86 -4.38 3.38
C VAL A 222 -17.79 -5.84 2.97
N VAL A 223 -17.61 -6.14 1.68
CA VAL A 223 -17.50 -7.52 1.16
C VAL A 223 -16.30 -8.25 1.75
N LEU A 224 -15.19 -7.53 1.95
CA LEU A 224 -13.92 -8.11 2.37
C LEU A 224 -13.69 -8.05 3.89
N ASP A 225 -14.49 -7.28 4.65
CA ASP A 225 -14.39 -7.23 6.12
C ASP A 225 -14.41 -8.62 6.79
N PRO A 226 -15.29 -9.57 6.42
CA PRO A 226 -15.30 -10.90 7.02
C PRO A 226 -13.99 -11.68 6.85
N ILE A 227 -13.25 -11.42 5.77
CA ILE A 227 -11.97 -12.08 5.48
C ILE A 227 -10.86 -11.45 6.31
N PHE A 228 -10.73 -10.12 6.28
CA PHE A 228 -9.67 -9.39 6.99
C PHE A 228 -9.82 -9.44 8.51
N LYS A 229 -11.06 -9.49 9.00
CA LYS A 229 -11.34 -9.60 10.44
C LYS A 229 -10.81 -10.89 11.05
N LYS A 230 -10.72 -11.99 10.28
CA LYS A 230 -10.14 -13.27 10.75
C LYS A 230 -8.66 -13.12 11.11
N VAL A 231 -7.95 -12.24 10.41
CA VAL A 231 -6.54 -11.96 10.68
C VAL A 231 -6.33 -10.70 11.51
N GLY A 232 -7.40 -10.09 12.04
CA GLY A 232 -7.36 -8.93 12.92
C GLY A 232 -7.06 -7.60 12.21
N LEU A 233 -7.47 -7.47 10.95
CA LEU A 233 -7.49 -6.23 10.17
C LEU A 233 -8.94 -5.82 9.87
N SER A 234 -9.20 -4.56 9.56
CA SER A 234 -10.52 -4.11 9.07
C SER A 234 -10.65 -4.29 7.56
N GLY A 235 -11.88 -4.39 7.05
CA GLY A 235 -12.16 -4.41 5.61
C GLY A 235 -11.61 -3.20 4.85
N LYS A 236 -11.38 -2.06 5.52
CA LYS A 236 -10.70 -0.88 4.96
C LYS A 236 -9.25 -1.14 4.56
N SER A 237 -8.61 -2.17 5.12
CA SER A 237 -7.22 -2.52 4.82
C SER A 237 -7.04 -3.00 3.38
N VAL A 238 -8.12 -3.45 2.73
CA VAL A 238 -8.13 -3.79 1.31
C VAL A 238 -7.69 -2.63 0.45
N ILE A 239 -8.17 -1.42 0.76
CA ILE A 239 -7.92 -0.24 -0.05
C ILE A 239 -6.39 -0.03 -0.21
N PRO A 240 -5.59 0.02 0.89
CA PRO A 240 -4.14 -0.03 0.81
C PRO A 240 -3.53 -1.17 0.00
N PHE A 241 -3.97 -2.42 0.20
CA PHE A 241 -3.38 -3.58 -0.48
C PHE A 241 -3.57 -3.52 -1.99
N VAL A 242 -4.77 -3.13 -2.41
CA VAL A 242 -5.18 -3.06 -3.81
C VAL A 242 -4.56 -1.86 -4.51
N ILE A 243 -4.45 -0.73 -3.83
CA ILE A 243 -3.72 0.42 -4.38
C ILE A 243 -2.21 0.10 -4.43
N GLY A 244 -1.72 -0.69 -3.49
CA GLY A 244 -0.34 -1.14 -3.38
C GLY A 244 0.15 -2.00 -4.55
N THR A 245 -0.72 -2.75 -5.22
CA THR A 245 -0.36 -3.52 -6.43
C THR A 245 -0.05 -2.63 -7.63
N GLY A 246 -0.49 -1.37 -7.63
CA GLY A 246 0.01 -0.37 -8.58
C GLY A 246 1.35 0.16 -8.11
N CYS A 247 1.34 0.85 -6.98
CA CYS A 247 2.54 1.37 -6.33
C CYS A 247 2.41 1.31 -4.81
N ALA A 248 3.46 0.83 -4.13
CA ALA A 248 3.46 0.71 -2.68
C ALA A 248 3.32 2.06 -1.95
N ILE A 249 3.84 3.17 -2.53
CA ILE A 249 3.79 4.51 -1.93
C ILE A 249 2.33 4.94 -1.66
N PRO A 250 1.42 4.99 -2.65
CA PRO A 250 0.03 5.26 -2.37
C PRO A 250 -0.71 4.22 -1.60
N GLY A 251 -0.39 2.94 -1.78
CA GLY A 251 -0.99 1.88 -0.98
C GLY A 251 -0.79 2.16 0.50
N ILE A 252 0.46 2.48 0.88
CA ILE A 252 0.80 2.86 2.25
C ILE A 252 0.07 4.15 2.67
N MET A 253 0.08 5.20 1.84
CA MET A 253 -0.60 6.47 2.20
C MET A 253 -2.11 6.31 2.36
N ALA A 254 -2.75 5.39 1.65
CA ALA A 254 -4.17 5.10 1.78
C ALA A 254 -4.53 4.49 3.15
N CYS A 255 -3.54 4.00 3.91
CA CYS A 255 -3.75 3.49 5.27
C CYS A 255 -4.32 4.55 6.22
N ARG A 256 -4.17 5.85 5.92
CA ARG A 256 -4.77 6.95 6.70
C ARG A 256 -6.29 6.87 6.88
N THR A 257 -6.97 6.14 6.00
CA THR A 257 -8.42 5.90 6.06
C THR A 257 -8.81 4.95 7.20
N ILE A 258 -7.84 4.20 7.75
CA ILE A 258 -7.99 3.27 8.86
C ILE A 258 -7.85 4.04 10.18
N ARG A 259 -8.94 4.11 10.94
CA ARG A 259 -9.02 4.88 12.20
C ARG A 259 -8.21 4.23 13.33
N ASN A 260 -8.18 2.90 13.38
CA ASN A 260 -7.42 2.18 14.40
C ASN A 260 -5.93 2.24 14.05
N GLU A 261 -5.15 2.89 14.90
CA GLU A 261 -3.72 3.11 14.67
C GLU A 261 -2.92 1.80 14.50
N ARG A 262 -3.29 0.74 15.24
CA ARG A 262 -2.64 -0.57 15.10
C ARG A 262 -2.90 -1.17 13.72
N GLU A 263 -4.16 -1.21 13.31
CA GLU A 263 -4.54 -1.74 11.99
C GLU A 263 -3.90 -0.91 10.87
N ARG A 264 -3.83 0.42 11.05
CA ARG A 264 -3.12 1.32 10.14
C ARG A 264 -1.63 0.96 10.03
N ARG A 265 -0.93 0.82 11.15
CA ARG A 265 0.50 0.45 11.19
C ARG A 265 0.75 -0.94 10.58
N ALA A 266 -0.05 -1.93 10.96
CA ALA A 266 0.06 -3.29 10.42
C ALA A 266 -0.19 -3.32 8.91
N THR A 267 -1.24 -2.63 8.43
CA THR A 267 -1.54 -2.55 7.00
C THR A 267 -0.42 -1.84 6.23
N ALA A 268 0.14 -0.75 6.78
CA ALA A 268 1.27 -0.06 6.16
C ALA A 268 2.53 -0.94 6.04
N MET A 269 2.80 -1.83 7.01
CA MET A 269 3.92 -2.79 6.95
C MET A 269 3.71 -3.87 5.89
N LEU A 270 2.47 -4.30 5.72
CA LEU A 270 2.14 -5.47 4.90
C LEU A 270 1.79 -5.10 3.45
N ALA A 271 1.37 -3.86 3.21
CA ALA A 271 1.02 -3.38 1.86
C ALA A 271 2.12 -3.65 0.81
N PRO A 272 3.43 -3.50 1.12
CA PRO A 272 4.51 -3.79 0.19
C PRO A 272 4.70 -5.25 -0.22
N PHE A 273 4.07 -6.20 0.47
CA PHE A 273 4.08 -7.61 0.06
C PHE A 273 3.25 -7.85 -1.20
N MET A 274 2.32 -6.95 -1.55
CA MET A 274 1.72 -6.99 -2.88
C MET A 274 2.78 -6.61 -3.92
N PRO A 275 2.95 -7.41 -4.99
CA PRO A 275 3.80 -7.00 -6.09
C PRO A 275 3.25 -5.74 -6.76
N CYS A 276 4.08 -4.71 -6.88
CA CYS A 276 3.75 -3.45 -7.56
C CYS A 276 4.21 -3.47 -9.02
N GLY A 277 3.74 -2.53 -9.86
CA GLY A 277 4.11 -2.45 -11.28
C GLY A 277 5.62 -2.50 -11.54
N ALA A 278 6.42 -1.80 -10.72
CA ALA A 278 7.89 -1.82 -10.82
C ALA A 278 8.56 -3.20 -10.57
N LYS A 279 7.83 -4.19 -10.05
CA LYS A 279 8.33 -5.57 -9.88
C LYS A 279 8.00 -6.46 -11.09
N LEU A 280 7.14 -6.02 -12.01
CA LEU A 280 6.76 -6.79 -13.19
C LEU A 280 7.94 -7.10 -14.11
N PRO A 281 8.88 -6.16 -14.40
CA PRO A 281 10.06 -6.49 -15.20
C PRO A 281 10.93 -7.59 -14.57
N VAL A 282 11.06 -7.59 -13.24
CA VAL A 282 11.80 -8.64 -12.54
C VAL A 282 11.08 -10.00 -12.65
N ILE A 283 9.75 -10.01 -12.50
CA ILE A 283 8.95 -11.22 -12.69
C ILE A 283 9.09 -11.74 -14.12
N ALA A 284 8.96 -10.86 -15.11
CA ALA A 284 9.12 -11.18 -16.53
C ALA A 284 10.52 -11.75 -16.80
N LEU A 285 11.58 -11.19 -16.22
CA LEU A 285 12.96 -11.66 -16.41
C LEU A 285 13.09 -13.13 -16.05
N PHE A 286 12.75 -13.43 -14.80
CA PHE A 286 12.95 -14.77 -14.28
C PHE A 286 11.94 -15.75 -14.87
N ALA A 287 10.71 -15.32 -15.16
CA ALA A 287 9.70 -16.13 -15.84
C ALA A 287 10.13 -16.51 -17.26
N GLY A 288 10.60 -15.54 -18.05
CA GLY A 288 11.08 -15.79 -19.40
C GLY A 288 12.29 -16.72 -19.43
N VAL A 289 13.31 -16.40 -18.62
CA VAL A 289 14.61 -17.10 -18.70
C VAL A 289 14.51 -18.53 -18.19
N PHE A 290 13.82 -18.76 -17.07
CA PHE A 290 13.86 -20.05 -16.37
C PHE A 290 12.59 -20.88 -16.53
N PHE A 291 11.48 -20.26 -16.93
CA PHE A 291 10.16 -20.89 -17.02
C PHE A 291 9.50 -20.78 -18.40
N GLY A 292 10.18 -20.25 -19.41
CA GLY A 292 9.67 -20.20 -20.80
C GLY A 292 8.42 -19.34 -20.94
N ASP A 293 8.47 -18.12 -20.39
CA ASP A 293 7.39 -17.13 -20.42
C ASP A 293 6.06 -17.62 -19.81
N ALA A 294 6.16 -18.52 -18.84
CA ALA A 294 4.97 -19.09 -18.23
C ALA A 294 4.22 -18.05 -17.38
N SER A 295 3.05 -17.64 -17.90
CA SER A 295 2.18 -16.62 -17.29
C SER A 295 1.76 -16.93 -15.84
N TRP A 296 1.74 -18.21 -15.44
CA TRP A 296 1.41 -18.61 -14.08
C TRP A 296 2.43 -18.15 -13.04
N VAL A 297 3.68 -17.87 -13.41
CA VAL A 297 4.73 -17.42 -12.46
C VAL A 297 4.32 -16.09 -11.85
N GLY A 298 3.90 -15.13 -12.67
CA GLY A 298 3.41 -13.83 -12.20
C GLY A 298 2.18 -13.99 -11.31
N THR A 299 1.18 -14.76 -11.74
CA THR A 299 -0.01 -15.04 -10.93
C THR A 299 0.34 -15.64 -9.56
N LEU A 300 1.27 -16.58 -9.52
CA LEU A 300 1.72 -17.22 -8.28
C LEU A 300 2.41 -16.22 -7.34
N MET A 301 3.18 -15.25 -7.86
CA MET A 301 3.80 -14.21 -7.03
C MET A 301 2.76 -13.32 -6.34
N TYR A 302 1.67 -12.96 -7.02
CA TYR A 302 0.58 -12.20 -6.40
C TYR A 302 -0.14 -13.01 -5.32
N PHE A 303 -0.43 -14.29 -5.57
CA PHE A 303 -1.01 -15.17 -4.55
C PHE A 303 -0.10 -15.39 -3.35
N ALA A 304 1.21 -15.56 -3.58
CA ALA A 304 2.20 -15.62 -2.51
C ALA A 304 2.16 -14.33 -1.68
N GLY A 305 2.14 -13.15 -2.31
CA GLY A 305 2.00 -11.87 -1.62
C GLY A 305 0.75 -11.79 -0.74
N ILE A 306 -0.42 -12.23 -1.25
CA ILE A 306 -1.67 -12.29 -0.48
C ILE A 306 -1.53 -13.21 0.74
N VAL A 307 -0.95 -14.39 0.57
CA VAL A 307 -0.71 -15.34 1.68
C VAL A 307 0.21 -14.72 2.73
N LEU A 308 1.29 -14.04 2.31
CA LEU A 308 2.22 -13.36 3.22
C LEU A 308 1.57 -12.21 3.97
N ILE A 309 0.63 -11.49 3.36
CA ILE A 309 -0.16 -10.47 4.06
C ILE A 309 -0.99 -11.10 5.18
N PHE A 310 -1.67 -12.22 4.93
CA PHE A 310 -2.46 -12.89 5.95
C PHE A 310 -1.60 -13.47 7.07
N VAL A 311 -0.50 -14.14 6.74
CA VAL A 311 0.45 -14.70 7.72
C VAL A 311 1.14 -13.58 8.51
N GLY A 312 1.58 -12.53 7.82
CA GLY A 312 2.20 -11.35 8.42
C GLY A 312 1.24 -10.58 9.32
N ALA A 313 -0.04 -10.46 8.95
CA ALA A 313 -1.06 -9.83 9.79
C ALA A 313 -1.27 -10.60 11.10
N LEU A 314 -1.36 -11.93 11.04
CA LEU A 314 -1.44 -12.79 12.23
C LEU A 314 -0.20 -12.64 13.12
N LEU A 315 0.99 -12.61 12.50
CA LEU A 315 2.26 -12.47 13.20
C LEU A 315 2.39 -11.11 13.90
N VAL A 316 2.16 -10.02 13.19
CA VAL A 316 2.15 -8.66 13.75
C VAL A 316 1.12 -8.56 14.87
N ASN A 317 -0.04 -9.20 14.69
CA ASN A 317 -1.07 -9.20 15.71
C ASN A 317 -0.71 -9.97 16.97
N LYS A 318 0.10 -11.02 16.84
CA LYS A 318 0.66 -11.75 17.97
C LYS A 318 1.78 -10.96 18.67
N ILE A 319 2.70 -10.37 17.92
CA ILE A 319 3.83 -9.59 18.44
C ILE A 319 3.38 -8.30 19.12
N ALA A 320 2.35 -7.63 18.59
CA ALA A 320 1.85 -6.38 19.15
C ALA A 320 1.11 -6.56 20.49
N GLY A 321 0.83 -7.79 20.94
CA GLY A 321 0.38 -8.05 22.31
C GLY A 321 -1.00 -7.50 22.69
N HIS A 322 -1.92 -7.27 21.75
CA HIS A 322 -3.27 -6.79 22.09
C HIS A 322 -4.32 -7.80 21.62
N LYS A 323 -4.62 -8.78 22.47
CA LYS A 323 -5.78 -9.67 22.27
C LYS A 323 -7.06 -8.86 22.51
N ASN A 324 -7.99 -8.90 21.55
CA ASN A 324 -9.41 -8.57 21.74
C ASN A 324 -9.87 -7.12 21.97
N ARG A 325 -9.12 -6.08 21.58
CA ARG A 325 -9.82 -4.81 21.22
C ARG A 325 -10.41 -4.97 19.81
N LYS A 326 -11.57 -5.61 19.70
CA LYS A 326 -12.32 -5.65 18.45
C LYS A 326 -12.69 -4.20 18.12
N SER A 327 -12.10 -3.64 17.07
CA SER A 327 -12.63 -2.38 16.53
C SER A 327 -14.02 -2.71 15.96
N PHE A 328 -15.03 -1.97 16.41
CA PHE A 328 -16.34 -2.07 15.79
C PHE A 328 -16.22 -1.48 14.40
N PHE A 329 -16.31 -2.33 13.37
CA PHE A 329 -16.37 -1.89 11.99
C PHE A 329 -17.74 -1.26 11.75
N ILE A 330 -17.82 0.05 12.01
CA ILE A 330 -18.98 0.88 11.67
C ILE A 330 -18.56 1.69 10.44
N ILE A 331 -19.15 1.36 9.31
CA ILE A 331 -19.00 2.13 8.07
C ILE A 331 -20.38 2.59 7.63
N GLU A 332 -20.57 3.90 7.54
CA GLU A 332 -21.72 4.47 6.85
C GLU A 332 -21.46 4.31 5.36
N LEU A 333 -22.29 3.54 4.66
CA LEU A 333 -22.20 3.39 3.21
C LEU A 333 -22.57 4.74 2.56
N PRO A 334 -21.64 5.39 1.84
CA PRO A 334 -21.96 6.64 1.16
C PRO A 334 -22.92 6.36 0.01
N GLU A 335 -23.80 7.28 -0.32
CA GLU A 335 -24.68 7.14 -1.50
C GLU A 335 -23.86 7.11 -2.79
N TYR A 336 -24.38 6.42 -3.81
CA TYR A 336 -23.78 6.46 -5.13
C TYR A 336 -23.81 7.89 -5.68
N LYS A 337 -22.66 8.33 -6.18
CA LYS A 337 -22.50 9.62 -6.82
C LYS A 337 -21.86 9.42 -8.18
N ALA A 338 -22.25 10.24 -9.15
CA ALA A 338 -21.49 10.34 -10.38
C ALA A 338 -20.07 10.87 -10.04
N PRO A 339 -19.01 10.17 -10.47
CA PRO A 339 -17.65 10.59 -10.14
C PRO A 339 -17.30 11.91 -10.82
N SER A 340 -16.59 12.79 -10.13
CA SER A 340 -16.24 14.10 -10.67
C SER A 340 -14.89 14.01 -11.39
N LEU A 341 -14.90 14.06 -12.73
CA LEU A 341 -13.68 14.04 -13.53
C LEU A 341 -12.70 15.15 -13.14
N LYS A 342 -13.21 16.35 -12.81
CA LYS A 342 -12.39 17.49 -12.36
C LYS A 342 -11.67 17.21 -11.03
N ARG A 343 -12.37 16.60 -10.06
CA ARG A 343 -11.75 16.25 -8.76
C ARG A 343 -10.75 15.10 -8.92
N ALA A 344 -11.09 14.09 -9.71
CA ALA A 344 -10.18 12.98 -10.01
C ALA A 344 -8.90 13.49 -10.68
N PHE A 345 -9.01 14.40 -11.66
CA PHE A 345 -7.87 15.02 -12.33
C PHE A 345 -7.01 15.86 -11.37
N MET A 346 -7.62 16.71 -10.54
CA MET A 346 -6.87 17.49 -9.56
C MET A 346 -6.18 16.61 -8.51
N SER A 347 -6.85 15.54 -8.06
CA SER A 347 -6.27 14.53 -7.16
C SER A 347 -5.06 13.87 -7.82
N MET A 348 -5.20 13.43 -9.08
CA MET A 348 -4.11 12.87 -9.89
C MET A 348 -2.92 13.82 -9.97
N CYS A 349 -3.13 15.08 -10.36
CA CYS A 349 -2.04 16.06 -10.48
C CYS A 349 -1.36 16.34 -9.13
N SER A 350 -2.13 16.49 -8.04
CA SER A 350 -1.57 16.72 -6.71
C SER A 350 -0.68 15.56 -6.24
N ARG A 351 -1.09 14.32 -6.53
CA ARG A 351 -0.36 13.10 -6.16
C ARG A 351 0.84 12.87 -7.08
N GLY A 352 0.70 13.14 -8.37
CA GLY A 352 1.81 13.13 -9.33
C GLY A 352 2.91 14.12 -8.94
N TRP A 353 2.54 15.34 -8.54
CA TRP A 353 3.50 16.31 -8.03
C TRP A 353 4.22 15.83 -6.77
N ALA A 354 3.48 15.23 -5.82
CA ALA A 354 4.07 14.65 -4.63
C ALA A 354 5.05 13.51 -4.96
N TYR A 355 4.78 12.72 -6.00
CA TYR A 355 5.69 11.69 -6.52
C TYR A 355 6.98 12.32 -7.09
N ILE A 356 6.88 13.35 -7.95
CA ILE A 356 8.05 14.04 -8.52
C ILE A 356 8.96 14.58 -7.41
N VAL A 357 8.39 15.29 -6.42
CA VAL A 357 9.19 15.92 -5.36
C VAL A 357 9.83 14.90 -4.42
N LYS A 358 9.11 13.84 -4.04
CA LYS A 358 9.58 12.89 -3.01
C LYS A 358 10.30 11.67 -3.56
N ALA A 359 9.73 11.03 -4.58
CA ALA A 359 10.30 9.83 -5.17
C ALA A 359 11.29 10.19 -6.28
N GLY A 360 10.96 11.17 -7.13
CA GLY A 360 11.82 11.58 -8.24
C GLY A 360 13.21 12.05 -7.80
N THR A 361 13.30 12.83 -6.72
CA THR A 361 14.59 13.30 -6.17
C THR A 361 15.47 12.15 -5.66
N ILE A 362 14.88 11.18 -4.95
CA ILE A 362 15.60 10.01 -4.44
C ILE A 362 16.03 9.10 -5.59
N ILE A 363 15.14 8.83 -6.55
CA ILE A 363 15.43 7.99 -7.72
C ILE A 363 16.56 8.61 -8.54
N LEU A 364 16.51 9.91 -8.83
CA LEU A 364 17.56 10.62 -9.58
C LEU A 364 18.93 10.52 -8.90
N LEU A 365 19.00 10.86 -7.61
CA LEU A 365 20.24 10.81 -6.84
C LEU A 365 20.82 9.40 -6.82
N CYS A 366 19.97 8.42 -6.58
CA CYS A 366 20.43 7.04 -6.49
C CYS A 366 20.77 6.43 -7.85
N ASN A 367 20.04 6.76 -8.93
CA ASN A 367 20.40 6.30 -10.27
C ASN A 367 21.74 6.88 -10.69
N THR A 368 21.94 8.19 -10.47
CA THR A 368 23.23 8.86 -10.71
C THR A 368 24.35 8.19 -9.90
N ALA A 369 24.12 7.90 -8.62
CA ALA A 369 25.11 7.23 -7.78
C ALA A 369 25.42 5.80 -8.27
N VAL A 370 24.40 5.03 -8.64
CA VAL A 370 24.57 3.67 -9.19
C VAL A 370 25.34 3.71 -10.49
N GLN A 371 25.02 4.64 -11.40
CA GLN A 371 25.75 4.83 -12.66
C GLN A 371 27.23 5.11 -12.41
N ILE A 372 27.56 6.03 -11.49
CA ILE A 372 28.96 6.28 -11.12
C ILE A 372 29.62 5.02 -10.55
N MET A 373 28.94 4.30 -9.66
CA MET A 373 29.50 3.09 -9.05
C MET A 373 29.69 1.95 -10.06
N GLN A 374 28.90 1.92 -11.14
CA GLN A 374 28.99 0.95 -12.23
C GLN A 374 30.08 1.32 -13.24
N SER A 375 30.18 2.60 -13.62
CA SER A 375 31.10 3.04 -14.68
C SER A 375 32.53 3.26 -14.21
N PHE A 376 32.77 3.39 -12.89
CA PHE A 376 34.08 3.76 -12.34
C PHE A 376 34.59 2.80 -11.26
N ASN A 377 35.91 2.67 -11.19
CA ASN A 377 36.62 2.06 -10.06
C ASN A 377 36.96 3.11 -8.98
N TRP A 378 37.51 2.69 -7.83
CA TRP A 378 37.89 3.60 -6.73
C TRP A 378 38.94 4.67 -7.09
N GLN A 379 39.63 4.51 -8.22
CA GLN A 379 40.58 5.49 -8.77
C GLN A 379 39.91 6.43 -9.80
N PHE A 380 38.59 6.36 -9.95
CA PHE A 380 37.79 7.11 -10.94
C PHE A 380 38.25 6.91 -12.39
N ARG A 381 38.77 5.72 -12.71
CA ARG A 381 39.00 5.30 -14.10
C ARG A 381 37.76 4.60 -14.64
N LEU A 382 37.45 4.88 -15.90
CA LEU A 382 36.37 4.21 -16.63
C LEU A 382 36.69 2.72 -16.72
N ILE A 383 35.67 1.89 -16.54
CA ILE A 383 35.79 0.44 -16.65
C ILE A 383 35.62 0.04 -18.10
N GLU A 384 36.56 -0.77 -18.60
CA GLU A 384 36.48 -1.39 -19.92
C GLU A 384 35.54 -2.61 -19.87
N GLU A 385 34.88 -2.91 -20.99
CA GLU A 385 34.00 -4.08 -21.12
C GLU A 385 34.75 -5.37 -20.74
N GLY A 386 34.14 -6.18 -19.87
CA GLY A 386 34.72 -7.41 -19.30
C GLY A 386 35.46 -7.23 -17.97
N MET A 387 35.62 -5.99 -17.47
CA MET A 387 36.27 -5.68 -16.19
C MET A 387 35.30 -5.14 -15.12
N GLU A 388 34.00 -5.44 -15.24
CA GLU A 388 32.92 -4.95 -14.36
C GLU A 388 33.13 -5.36 -12.88
N GLN A 389 33.87 -6.44 -12.66
CA GLN A 389 34.29 -6.93 -11.34
C GLN A 389 35.14 -5.93 -10.54
N THR A 390 35.78 -4.98 -11.23
CA THR A 390 36.64 -3.95 -10.62
C THR A 390 35.89 -2.67 -10.26
N SER A 391 34.59 -2.63 -10.54
CA SER A 391 33.72 -1.49 -10.25
C SER A 391 33.61 -1.21 -8.76
N ILE A 392 33.33 0.06 -8.42
CA ILE A 392 32.98 0.44 -7.04
C ILE A 392 31.77 -0.39 -6.60
N LEU A 393 30.78 -0.59 -7.48
CA LEU A 393 29.59 -1.39 -7.18
C LEU A 393 29.95 -2.84 -6.82
N ALA A 394 30.83 -3.49 -7.58
CA ALA A 394 31.29 -4.85 -7.29
C ALA A 394 31.94 -4.95 -5.91
N SER A 395 32.76 -3.96 -5.54
CA SER A 395 33.41 -3.93 -4.21
C SER A 395 32.42 -3.79 -3.05
N ILE A 396 31.32 -3.05 -3.24
CA ILE A 396 30.26 -2.87 -2.23
C ILE A 396 29.32 -4.08 -2.19
N ALA A 397 29.05 -4.69 -3.34
CA ALA A 397 28.12 -5.81 -3.48
C ALA A 397 28.73 -7.15 -3.05
N THR A 398 30.04 -7.35 -3.22
CA THR A 398 30.71 -8.63 -2.91
C THR A 398 30.54 -9.08 -1.45
N PRO A 399 30.66 -8.20 -0.43
CA PRO A 399 30.35 -8.57 0.96
C PRO A 399 28.89 -8.97 1.16
N PHE A 400 27.96 -8.32 0.45
CA PHE A 400 26.54 -8.65 0.54
C PHE A 400 26.21 -10.00 -0.11
N ALA A 401 26.98 -10.43 -1.12
CA ALA A 401 26.82 -11.72 -1.78
C ALA A 401 26.96 -12.90 -0.79
N TRP A 402 27.74 -12.76 0.28
CA TRP A 402 27.91 -13.79 1.31
C TRP A 402 26.59 -14.11 2.02
N LEU A 403 25.74 -13.11 2.23
CA LEU A 403 24.40 -13.30 2.80
C LEU A 403 23.49 -14.09 1.86
N LEU A 404 23.74 -14.01 0.55
CA LEU A 404 22.92 -14.62 -0.50
C LEU A 404 23.38 -16.04 -0.88
N ILE A 405 24.57 -16.48 -0.44
CA ILE A 405 25.07 -17.85 -0.68
C ILE A 405 24.05 -18.91 -0.23
N PRO A 406 23.47 -18.85 0.99
CA PRO A 406 22.47 -19.83 1.43
C PRO A 406 21.16 -19.82 0.63
N LEU A 407 20.92 -18.75 -0.14
CA LEU A 407 19.75 -18.56 -0.99
C LEU A 407 19.98 -19.05 -2.43
N GLY A 408 21.20 -19.46 -2.78
CA GLY A 408 21.54 -20.08 -4.06
C GLY A 408 22.02 -19.12 -5.15
N PHE A 409 22.09 -17.82 -4.89
CA PHE A 409 22.51 -16.79 -5.86
C PHE A 409 23.57 -15.84 -5.28
N GLY A 410 24.53 -16.40 -4.53
CA GLY A 410 25.62 -15.69 -3.85
C GLY A 410 26.72 -15.14 -4.76
N VAL A 411 26.35 -14.50 -5.86
CA VAL A 411 27.26 -13.81 -6.79
C VAL A 411 27.11 -12.30 -6.65
N TRP A 412 28.19 -11.54 -6.85
CA TRP A 412 28.17 -10.09 -6.62
C TRP A 412 27.21 -9.36 -7.58
N GLN A 413 26.99 -9.86 -8.80
CA GLN A 413 26.05 -9.25 -9.75
C GLN A 413 24.62 -9.29 -9.20
N MET A 414 24.22 -10.43 -8.63
CA MET A 414 22.91 -10.61 -8.00
C MET A 414 22.81 -9.83 -6.69
N ALA A 415 23.92 -9.72 -5.95
CA ALA A 415 24.00 -8.88 -4.76
C ALA A 415 23.87 -7.39 -5.10
N ALA A 416 24.52 -6.94 -6.17
CA ALA A 416 24.43 -5.58 -6.69
C ALA A 416 22.99 -5.26 -7.09
N ALA A 417 22.35 -6.14 -7.87
CA ALA A 417 20.95 -6.01 -8.25
C ALA A 417 19.99 -5.98 -7.05
N ALA A 418 20.24 -6.78 -6.00
CA ALA A 418 19.45 -6.74 -4.78
C ALA A 418 19.62 -5.41 -4.01
N ILE A 419 20.83 -4.86 -3.96
CA ILE A 419 21.13 -3.57 -3.31
C ILE A 419 20.45 -2.43 -4.06
N THR A 420 20.62 -2.36 -5.40
CA THR A 420 19.96 -1.34 -6.22
C THR A 420 18.44 -1.50 -6.20
N GLY A 421 17.94 -2.74 -6.07
CA GLY A 421 16.53 -3.04 -5.84
C GLY A 421 15.93 -2.44 -4.56
N PHE A 422 16.72 -2.19 -3.52
CA PHE A 422 16.24 -1.47 -2.32
C PHE A 422 16.02 0.02 -2.55
N ILE A 423 16.76 0.58 -3.50
CA ILE A 423 16.58 1.96 -3.92
C ILE A 423 15.32 2.07 -4.78
N ALA A 424 15.29 1.31 -5.87
CA ALA A 424 14.25 1.29 -6.89
C ALA A 424 14.14 -0.13 -7.46
N LYS A 425 12.93 -0.71 -7.49
CA LYS A 425 12.75 -2.13 -7.84
C LYS A 425 12.86 -2.35 -9.35
N GLU A 426 12.52 -1.33 -10.13
CA GLU A 426 12.68 -1.25 -11.57
C GLU A 426 14.16 -1.34 -12.00
N ASN A 427 15.09 -0.84 -11.18
CA ASN A 427 16.52 -0.83 -11.49
C ASN A 427 17.17 -2.21 -11.38
N VAL A 428 16.49 -3.23 -10.84
CA VAL A 428 17.05 -4.58 -10.67
C VAL A 428 17.45 -5.16 -12.03
N VAL A 429 16.56 -5.06 -13.04
CA VAL A 429 16.81 -5.60 -14.37
C VAL A 429 17.93 -4.84 -15.08
N GLY A 430 17.90 -3.51 -15.04
CA GLY A 430 18.96 -2.68 -15.62
C GLY A 430 20.32 -2.90 -14.94
N THR A 431 20.35 -3.08 -13.61
CA THR A 431 21.58 -3.40 -12.88
C THR A 431 22.14 -4.76 -13.31
N LEU A 432 21.28 -5.76 -13.49
CA LEU A 432 21.72 -7.05 -14.02
C LEU A 432 22.28 -6.90 -15.43
N ALA A 433 21.60 -6.17 -16.31
CA ALA A 433 22.06 -5.94 -17.69
C ALA A 433 23.49 -5.37 -17.70
N VAL A 434 23.73 -4.28 -16.97
CA VAL A 434 25.05 -3.66 -16.84
C VAL A 434 26.08 -4.60 -16.20
N CYS A 435 25.74 -5.28 -15.09
CA CYS A 435 26.70 -6.15 -14.39
C CYS A 435 27.09 -7.41 -15.18
N TYR A 436 26.30 -7.80 -16.19
CA TYR A 436 26.60 -8.92 -17.08
C TYR A 436 27.05 -8.48 -18.48
N GLY A 437 27.26 -7.16 -18.70
CA GLY A 437 27.74 -6.64 -19.99
C GLY A 437 26.73 -6.76 -21.13
N VAL A 438 25.43 -6.75 -20.82
CA VAL A 438 24.34 -6.87 -21.79
C VAL A 438 23.58 -5.55 -21.86
N THR A 439 23.19 -5.11 -23.05
CA THR A 439 22.45 -3.84 -23.24
C THR A 439 21.09 -3.86 -22.55
N ASN A 440 20.27 -4.88 -22.78
CA ASN A 440 19.02 -5.12 -22.06
C ASN A 440 18.67 -6.61 -22.10
N PHE A 441 18.14 -7.15 -20.99
CA PHE A 441 17.62 -8.52 -20.95
C PHE A 441 16.14 -8.61 -21.32
N ILE A 442 15.37 -7.54 -21.13
CA ILE A 442 13.93 -7.51 -21.37
C ILE A 442 13.57 -6.26 -22.11
N ASP A 443 12.64 -6.43 -23.04
CA ASP A 443 11.87 -5.33 -23.57
C ASP A 443 10.82 -4.95 -22.53
N THR A 444 10.98 -3.79 -21.91
CA THR A 444 10.09 -3.33 -20.85
C THR A 444 8.68 -3.03 -21.35
N GLU A 445 8.47 -2.89 -22.67
CA GLU A 445 7.18 -2.67 -23.30
C GLU A 445 6.42 -3.99 -23.47
N GLU A 446 7.09 -5.01 -24.03
CA GLU A 446 6.48 -6.33 -24.24
C GLU A 446 6.55 -7.25 -23.02
N LEU A 447 7.33 -6.88 -21.98
CA LEU A 447 7.71 -7.74 -20.87
C LEU A 447 8.26 -9.09 -21.34
N ALA A 448 8.99 -9.06 -22.46
CA ALA A 448 9.53 -10.23 -23.15
C ALA A 448 11.06 -10.19 -23.15
N LEU A 449 11.68 -11.36 -23.22
CA LEU A 449 13.14 -11.47 -23.28
C LEU A 449 13.71 -10.92 -24.59
N VAL A 450 14.75 -10.09 -24.47
CA VAL A 450 15.60 -9.68 -25.60
C VAL A 450 16.69 -10.74 -25.75
N GLY A 451 16.43 -11.76 -26.57
CA GLY A 451 17.35 -12.88 -26.82
C GLY A 451 16.81 -14.25 -26.42
N GLY A 452 17.57 -15.31 -26.71
CA GLY A 452 17.16 -16.68 -26.40
C GLY A 452 17.23 -16.98 -24.90
N SER A 453 16.19 -17.58 -24.33
CA SER A 453 16.15 -17.95 -22.89
C SER A 453 17.33 -18.81 -22.45
N ALA A 454 17.85 -19.69 -23.33
CA ALA A 454 19.01 -20.53 -23.08
C ALA A 454 20.32 -19.73 -22.95
N GLU A 455 20.48 -18.65 -23.71
CA GLU A 455 21.66 -17.80 -23.71
C GLU A 455 21.71 -16.98 -22.41
N VAL A 456 20.58 -16.34 -22.06
CA VAL A 456 20.45 -15.57 -20.82
C VAL A 456 20.57 -16.47 -19.58
N ALA A 457 20.01 -17.69 -19.62
CA ALA A 457 20.20 -18.66 -18.54
C ALA A 457 21.67 -19.09 -18.39
N GLY A 458 22.39 -19.23 -19.50
CA GLY A 458 23.83 -19.50 -19.51
C GLY A 458 24.65 -18.37 -18.88
N ILE A 459 24.28 -17.11 -19.16
CA ILE A 459 24.91 -15.91 -18.58
C ILE A 459 24.74 -15.85 -17.07
N PHE A 460 23.52 -16.10 -16.57
CA PHE A 460 23.27 -16.08 -15.13
C PHE A 460 23.87 -17.27 -14.38
N ALA A 461 24.09 -18.40 -15.07
CA ALA A 461 24.60 -19.64 -14.48
C ALA A 461 23.86 -20.08 -13.19
N LEU A 462 22.56 -19.79 -13.12
CA LEU A 462 21.70 -20.14 -11.98
C LEU A 462 20.87 -21.39 -12.27
N THR A 463 20.61 -22.18 -11.23
CA THR A 463 19.58 -23.22 -11.30
C THR A 463 18.17 -22.60 -11.27
N LYS A 464 17.16 -23.31 -11.76
CA LYS A 464 15.75 -22.85 -11.68
C LYS A 464 15.31 -22.58 -10.24
N ALA A 465 15.79 -23.36 -9.27
CA ALA A 465 15.51 -23.17 -7.86
C ALA A 465 16.16 -21.88 -7.32
N ALA A 466 17.42 -21.61 -7.68
CA ALA A 466 18.12 -20.39 -7.30
C ALA A 466 17.50 -19.14 -7.94
N ALA A 467 17.10 -19.23 -9.20
CA ALA A 467 16.37 -18.18 -9.91
C ALA A 467 15.03 -17.84 -9.23
N LEU A 468 14.23 -18.85 -8.87
CA LEU A 468 12.98 -18.63 -8.16
C LEU A 468 13.21 -18.05 -6.76
N ALA A 469 14.26 -18.49 -6.05
CA ALA A 469 14.63 -17.91 -4.76
C ALA A 469 15.06 -16.44 -4.89
N CYS A 470 15.83 -16.09 -5.92
CA CYS A 470 16.23 -14.72 -6.24
C CYS A 470 15.01 -13.83 -6.52
N LEU A 471 14.05 -14.34 -7.31
CA LEU A 471 12.78 -13.67 -7.56
C LEU A 471 12.03 -13.41 -6.25
N MET A 472 11.82 -14.44 -5.44
CA MET A 472 11.10 -14.34 -4.16
C MET A 472 11.78 -13.35 -3.19
N PHE A 473 13.11 -13.37 -3.13
CA PHE A 473 13.88 -12.43 -2.32
C PHE A 473 13.66 -10.99 -2.78
N ASN A 474 13.81 -10.71 -4.07
CA ASN A 474 13.64 -9.35 -4.60
C ASN A 474 12.20 -8.84 -4.46
N LEU A 475 11.21 -9.73 -4.52
CA LEU A 475 9.79 -9.38 -4.41
C LEU A 475 9.34 -9.08 -2.97
N PHE A 476 9.78 -9.87 -1.99
CA PHE A 476 9.25 -9.82 -0.62
C PHE A 476 10.20 -9.22 0.42
N THR A 477 11.34 -8.71 -0.01
CA THR A 477 12.21 -7.84 0.79
C THR A 477 11.63 -6.44 0.97
N PRO A 478 12.21 -5.59 1.85
CA PRO A 478 11.78 -4.21 2.02
C PRO A 478 11.57 -3.47 0.68
N PRO A 479 10.53 -2.61 0.60
CA PRO A 479 10.24 -1.89 -0.64
C PRO A 479 11.29 -0.80 -0.91
N CYS A 480 11.10 -0.09 -2.02
CA CYS A 480 11.94 1.06 -2.37
C CYS A 480 12.00 2.11 -1.25
N PHE A 481 13.08 2.88 -1.21
CA PHE A 481 13.30 3.91 -0.17
C PHE A 481 12.15 4.93 -0.09
N ALA A 482 11.54 5.28 -1.23
CA ALA A 482 10.38 6.16 -1.26
C ALA A 482 9.16 5.55 -0.52
N ALA A 483 8.93 4.24 -0.66
CA ALA A 483 7.87 3.54 0.08
C ALA A 483 8.22 3.40 1.57
N ILE A 484 9.49 3.19 1.93
CA ILE A 484 9.93 3.22 3.34
C ILE A 484 9.70 4.62 3.96
N GLY A 485 9.95 5.69 3.19
CA GLY A 485 9.62 7.06 3.59
C GLY A 485 8.13 7.28 3.81
N ALA A 486 7.28 6.76 2.92
CA ALA A 486 5.82 6.78 3.10
C ALA A 486 5.40 5.98 4.35
N MET A 487 6.00 4.81 4.57
CA MET A 487 5.78 3.95 5.74
C MET A 487 6.10 4.69 7.04
N ASN A 488 7.22 5.42 7.08
CA ASN A 488 7.60 6.25 8.22
C ASN A 488 6.55 7.34 8.51
N SER A 489 6.04 8.00 7.47
CA SER A 489 5.04 9.07 7.63
C SER A 489 3.69 8.59 8.18
N GLU A 490 3.28 7.36 7.86
CA GLU A 490 2.01 6.78 8.30
C GLU A 490 2.11 6.06 9.65
N MET A 491 3.29 5.50 9.98
CA MET A 491 3.55 4.85 11.27
C MET A 491 3.77 5.85 12.40
N LYS A 492 4.46 6.96 12.12
CA LYS A 492 4.86 7.98 13.11
C LYS A 492 5.63 7.42 14.32
N ASP A 493 6.29 6.28 14.16
CA ASP A 493 7.04 5.59 15.21
C ASP A 493 8.24 4.83 14.62
N ARG A 494 9.45 5.21 15.04
CA ARG A 494 10.70 4.63 14.54
C ARG A 494 10.86 3.15 14.91
N LYS A 495 10.33 2.70 16.05
CA LYS A 495 10.42 1.29 16.47
C LYS A 495 9.58 0.41 15.56
N TRP A 496 8.39 0.90 15.17
CA TRP A 496 7.52 0.21 14.21
C TRP A 496 8.10 0.21 12.81
N LEU A 497 8.75 1.31 12.39
CA LEU A 497 9.42 1.38 11.08
C LEU A 497 10.52 0.32 10.96
N TRP A 498 11.47 0.29 11.90
CA TRP A 498 12.54 -0.70 11.91
C TRP A 498 12.04 -2.12 12.13
N GLY A 499 10.99 -2.30 12.94
CA GLY A 499 10.28 -3.57 13.05
C GLY A 499 9.66 -4.03 11.73
N GLY A 500 9.13 -3.11 10.93
CA GLY A 500 8.56 -3.38 9.60
C GLY A 500 9.62 -3.77 8.58
N ILE A 501 10.71 -3.01 8.49
CA ILE A 501 11.84 -3.31 7.62
C ILE A 501 12.45 -4.67 8.01
N GLY A 502 12.65 -4.91 9.31
CA GLY A 502 13.17 -6.18 9.82
C GLY A 502 12.23 -7.35 9.50
N LEU A 503 10.92 -7.18 9.67
CA LEU A 503 9.92 -8.19 9.32
C LEU A 503 9.95 -8.52 7.81
N GLN A 504 9.97 -7.51 6.95
CA GLN A 504 10.01 -7.69 5.50
C GLN A 504 11.31 -8.39 5.07
N MET A 505 12.46 -7.97 5.62
CA MET A 505 13.75 -8.59 5.31
C MET A 505 13.80 -10.04 5.77
N ALA A 506 13.37 -10.30 7.01
CA ALA A 506 13.31 -11.66 7.56
C ALA A 506 12.37 -12.56 6.74
N THR A 507 11.22 -12.03 6.31
CA THR A 507 10.24 -12.76 5.49
C THR A 507 10.82 -13.08 4.12
N GLY A 508 11.35 -12.09 3.40
CA GLY A 508 11.98 -12.29 2.09
C GLY A 508 13.14 -13.27 2.13
N TYR A 509 14.03 -13.15 3.13
CA TYR A 509 15.15 -14.07 3.33
C TYR A 509 14.68 -15.51 3.61
N THR A 510 13.72 -15.68 4.54
CA THR A 510 13.23 -17.01 4.93
C THR A 510 12.54 -17.71 3.77
N ILE A 511 11.73 -16.99 2.99
CA ILE A 511 11.03 -17.58 1.83
C ILE A 511 12.02 -17.97 0.76
N ALA A 512 12.97 -17.09 0.41
CA ALA A 512 13.99 -17.40 -0.58
C ALA A 512 14.84 -18.61 -0.17
N PHE A 513 15.21 -18.69 1.11
CA PHE A 513 15.93 -19.85 1.66
C PHE A 513 15.12 -21.14 1.52
N LEU A 514 13.85 -21.12 1.94
CA LEU A 514 12.98 -22.30 1.83
C LEU A 514 12.77 -22.72 0.37
N VAL A 515 12.55 -21.77 -0.52
CA VAL A 515 12.36 -22.03 -1.96
C VAL A 515 13.60 -22.65 -2.57
N TYR A 516 14.79 -22.12 -2.29
CA TYR A 516 16.03 -22.68 -2.80
C TYR A 516 16.29 -24.09 -2.24
N GLN A 517 16.22 -24.26 -0.92
CA GLN A 517 16.60 -25.53 -0.29
C GLN A 517 15.59 -26.65 -0.57
N VAL A 518 14.29 -26.36 -0.55
CA VAL A 518 13.26 -27.33 -0.95
C VAL A 518 13.32 -27.59 -2.45
N GLY A 519 13.52 -26.55 -3.27
CA GLY A 519 13.66 -26.68 -4.71
C GLY A 519 14.80 -27.62 -5.08
N THR A 520 16.01 -27.37 -4.57
CA THR A 520 17.21 -28.20 -4.82
C THR A 520 17.05 -29.62 -4.25
N LEU A 521 16.41 -29.78 -3.09
CA LEU A 521 16.11 -31.11 -2.55
C LEU A 521 15.18 -31.92 -3.47
N LEU A 522 14.17 -31.26 -4.06
CA LEU A 522 13.22 -31.91 -4.97
C LEU A 522 13.83 -32.20 -6.35
N THR A 523 14.68 -31.32 -6.88
CA THR A 523 15.25 -31.47 -8.23
C THR A 523 16.55 -32.27 -8.26
N GLU A 524 17.40 -32.13 -7.26
CA GLU A 524 18.75 -32.70 -7.23
C GLU A 524 18.93 -33.76 -6.12
N GLY A 525 17.94 -33.94 -5.24
CA GLY A 525 17.98 -34.92 -4.15
C GLY A 525 18.94 -34.56 -3.00
N LYS A 526 19.51 -33.34 -3.01
CA LYS A 526 20.48 -32.86 -2.01
C LYS A 526 20.13 -31.44 -1.59
N PHE A 527 20.54 -31.05 -0.38
CA PHE A 527 20.45 -29.66 0.04
C PHE A 527 21.43 -28.79 -0.76
N GLY A 528 21.01 -27.56 -1.06
CA GLY A 528 21.80 -26.59 -1.79
C GLY A 528 22.97 -26.06 -0.97
N THR A 529 23.85 -25.32 -1.63
CA THR A 529 25.02 -24.72 -0.97
C THR A 529 24.59 -23.77 0.16
N GLY A 530 25.34 -23.77 1.27
CA GLY A 530 25.06 -22.87 2.39
C GLY A 530 23.86 -23.25 3.25
N PHE A 531 23.34 -24.48 3.17
CA PHE A 531 22.21 -24.95 3.97
C PHE A 531 22.40 -24.71 5.48
N ILE A 532 23.55 -25.08 6.06
CA ILE A 532 23.79 -24.94 7.51
C ILE A 532 23.79 -23.46 7.93
N PRO A 533 24.59 -22.54 7.32
CA PRO A 533 24.52 -21.12 7.64
C PRO A 533 23.11 -20.51 7.47
N GLY A 534 22.40 -20.86 6.40
CA GLY A 534 21.04 -20.36 6.16
C GLY A 534 20.04 -20.88 7.20
N LEU A 535 20.16 -22.15 7.60
CA LEU A 535 19.33 -22.74 8.65
C LEU A 535 19.57 -22.04 9.99
N VAL A 536 20.82 -21.74 10.33
CA VAL A 536 21.17 -20.96 11.52
C VAL A 536 20.54 -19.57 11.46
N ALA A 537 20.62 -18.88 10.32
CA ALA A 537 20.00 -17.56 10.14
C ALA A 537 18.47 -17.61 10.32
N VAL A 538 17.80 -18.57 9.68
CA VAL A 538 16.34 -18.77 9.82
C VAL A 538 15.96 -19.16 11.24
N ALA A 539 16.75 -20.00 11.90
CA ALA A 539 16.53 -20.38 13.31
C ALA A 539 16.67 -19.16 14.24
N CYS A 540 17.66 -18.28 14.00
CA CYS A 540 17.80 -17.02 14.73
C CYS A 540 16.59 -16.09 14.51
N ILE A 541 16.13 -15.94 13.27
CA ILE A 541 14.91 -15.16 12.95
C ILE A 541 13.70 -15.74 13.71
N ALA A 542 13.51 -17.05 13.66
CA ALA A 542 12.43 -17.74 14.35
C ALA A 542 12.52 -17.55 15.88
N ALA A 543 13.73 -17.65 16.46
CA ALA A 543 13.97 -17.43 17.89
C ALA A 543 13.63 -15.99 18.31
N ILE A 544 14.02 -14.99 17.52
CA ILE A 544 13.67 -13.58 17.75
C ILE A 544 12.15 -13.40 17.71
N VAL A 545 11.49 -13.96 16.71
CA VAL A 545 10.03 -13.90 16.57
C VAL A 545 9.35 -14.55 17.79
N VAL A 546 9.79 -15.73 18.22
CA VAL A 546 9.25 -16.43 19.39
C VAL A 546 9.47 -15.61 20.66
N TYR A 547 10.66 -15.03 20.83
CA TYR A 547 10.97 -14.15 21.97
C TYR A 547 10.04 -12.93 22.01
N LEU A 548 9.82 -12.27 20.86
CA LEU A 548 8.90 -11.15 20.75
C LEU A 548 7.46 -11.55 21.07
N CYS A 549 7.00 -12.71 20.58
CA CYS A 549 5.69 -13.25 20.91
C CYS A 549 5.54 -13.54 22.41
N LYS A 550 6.56 -14.13 23.05
CA LYS A 550 6.55 -14.42 24.50
C LYS A 550 6.57 -13.14 25.34
N LYS A 551 7.39 -12.15 24.95
CA LYS A 551 7.44 -10.84 25.61
C LYS A 551 6.07 -10.15 25.55
N ALA A 552 5.42 -10.18 24.40
CA ALA A 552 4.08 -9.64 24.21
C ALA A 552 3.05 -10.35 25.12
N ASP A 553 3.05 -11.68 25.16
CA ASP A 553 2.16 -12.45 26.06
C ASP A 553 2.44 -12.15 27.54
N GLY A 554 3.70 -11.90 27.91
CA GLY A 554 4.10 -11.50 29.26
C GLY A 554 3.54 -10.13 29.66
N HIS A 555 3.65 -9.13 28.79
CA HIS A 555 3.11 -7.78 29.02
C HIS A 555 1.58 -7.81 29.20
N VAL A 556 0.86 -8.64 28.43
CA VAL A 556 -0.59 -8.82 28.57
C VAL A 556 -0.95 -9.42 29.93
N LYS A 557 -0.22 -10.45 30.38
CA LYS A 557 -0.45 -11.07 31.68
C LYS A 557 -0.22 -10.09 32.83
N THR A 558 0.80 -9.24 32.74
CA THR A 558 1.09 -8.23 33.76
C THR A 558 0.05 -7.10 33.76
N ALA A 559 -0.38 -6.63 32.58
CA ALA A 559 -1.43 -5.61 32.47
C ALA A 559 -2.79 -6.10 33.01
N HIS A 560 -3.13 -7.37 32.77
CA HIS A 560 -4.33 -7.99 33.34
C HIS A 560 -4.25 -8.16 34.86
N LYS A 561 -3.05 -8.35 35.42
CA LYS A 561 -2.83 -8.42 36.87
C LYS A 561 -2.77 -7.06 37.57
N ALA A 562 -2.52 -5.97 36.83
CA ALA A 562 -2.45 -4.62 37.38
C ALA A 562 -3.78 -3.85 37.25
N GLY A 563 -4.74 -4.39 36.47
CA GLY A 563 -6.10 -3.86 36.33
C GLY A 563 -7.18 -4.71 37.00
N ALA A 564 -6.78 -5.75 37.75
CA ALA A 564 -7.59 -6.49 38.72
C ALA A 564 -7.03 -6.17 40.11
#